data_AF-A0A3D9HGG3-F1
#
_entry.id   AF-A0A3D9HGG3-F1
#
_cell.length_a   1.000
_cell.length_b   1.000
_cell.length_c   1.000
_cell.angle_alpha   90.00
_cell.angle_beta   90.00
_cell.angle_gamma   90.00
#
_symmetry.space_group_name_H-M   'P 1'
#
loop_
_entity.id
_entity.type
_entity.pdbx_description
1 polymer ?
#
loop_
_entity_poly.entity_id
_entity_poly.type
_entity_poly.pdbx_seq_one_letter_code
_entity_poly.pdbx_strand_id
1 'polypeptide(L)' 'MIEWKGMLRLKEVLFSSKYKLKMLVYYEEFQFIDDAIKREKQLKNWHRQWKINLIESINPNWDNLWIPLDPETSSG' A
#
# COMPACT_ATOMS: atom_id res chain seq x y z
N MET A 1 9.32 41.19 8.21
CA MET A 1 8.92 40.39 9.37
C MET A 1 7.41 40.30 9.41
N ILE A 2 6.84 39.24 8.87
CA ILE A 2 5.48 38.81 9.16
C ILE A 2 5.61 37.31 9.39
N GLU A 3 5.38 36.92 10.65
CA GLU A 3 5.72 35.62 11.21
C GLU A 3 4.95 34.47 10.56
N TRP A 4 5.70 33.45 10.17
CA TRP A 4 5.25 32.14 9.71
C TRP A 4 4.62 31.29 10.84
N LYS A 5 3.60 31.82 11.53
CA LYS A 5 2.94 31.13 12.66
C LYS A 5 1.79 30.19 12.24
N GLY A 6 1.78 29.76 10.98
CA GLY A 6 0.83 28.78 10.43
C GLY A 6 1.43 27.41 10.10
N MET A 7 2.76 27.27 10.11
CA MET A 7 3.47 26.08 9.62
C MET A 7 3.55 24.91 10.64
N LEU A 8 2.56 24.81 11.54
CA LEU A 8 2.54 23.77 12.60
C LEU A 8 1.19 23.05 12.76
N ARG A 9 0.26 23.15 11.81
CA ARG A 9 -1.05 22.48 11.91
C ARG A 9 -1.60 21.84 10.63
N LEU A 10 -0.72 21.24 9.81
CA LEU A 10 -1.13 20.32 8.74
C LEU A 10 -0.32 19.02 8.76
N LYS A 11 -0.20 18.38 9.93
CA LYS A 11 -0.04 16.93 9.93
C LYS A 11 -1.43 16.34 9.79
N GLU A 12 -1.97 16.34 8.58
CA GLU A 12 -2.95 15.32 8.23
C GLU A 12 -2.28 13.98 8.51
N VAL A 13 -2.77 13.27 9.53
CA VAL A 13 -2.25 11.94 9.83
C VAL A 13 -2.76 11.03 8.71
N LEU A 14 -1.97 10.91 7.64
CA LEU A 14 -2.20 9.98 6.55
C LEU A 14 -2.47 8.59 7.15
N PHE A 15 -3.47 7.89 6.64
CA PHE A 15 -3.92 6.58 7.15
C PHE A 15 -2.73 5.61 7.38
N SER A 16 -1.77 5.60 6.46
CA SER A 16 -0.54 4.83 6.54
C SER A 16 0.32 5.15 7.78
N SER A 17 0.42 6.42 8.15
CA SER A 17 1.15 6.90 9.34
C SER A 17 0.42 6.54 10.63
N LYS A 18 -0.92 6.66 10.65
CA LYS A 18 -1.74 6.31 11.82
C LYS A 18 -1.58 4.83 12.21
N TYR A 19 -1.58 3.94 11.21
CA TYR A 19 -1.59 2.49 11.43
C TYR A 19 -0.22 1.82 11.24
N LYS A 20 0.85 2.58 11.00
CA LYS A 20 2.21 2.06 10.79
C LYS A 20 2.25 0.92 9.76
N LEU A 21 1.62 1.13 8.61
CA LEU A 21 1.61 0.14 7.52
C LEU A 21 3.05 -0.08 7.03
N LYS A 22 3.58 -1.28 7.22
CA LYS A 22 4.99 -1.64 6.92
C LYS A 22 5.16 -2.86 6.02
N MET A 23 4.10 -3.61 5.74
CA MET A 23 4.17 -4.87 5.00
C MET A 23 3.39 -4.76 3.70
N LEU A 24 4.00 -5.19 2.60
CA LEU A 24 3.33 -5.38 1.33
C LEU A 24 2.84 -6.83 1.31
N VAL A 25 1.55 -7.07 1.52
CA VAL A 25 1.00 -8.44 1.58
C VAL A 25 0.24 -8.84 0.32
N TYR A 26 -0.01 -7.88 -0.56
CA TYR A 26 -0.78 -8.08 -1.79
C TYR A 26 -0.49 -7.00 -2.83
N TYR A 27 -0.32 -7.42 -4.08
CA TYR A 27 -0.33 -6.55 -5.25
C TYR A 27 -0.85 -7.34 -6.46
N GLU A 28 -1.33 -6.62 -7.47
CA GLU A 28 -1.75 -7.17 -8.76
C GLU A 28 -1.03 -6.39 -9.86
N GLU A 29 -0.53 -7.10 -10.88
CA GLU A 29 0.10 -6.48 -12.06
C GLU A 29 -0.89 -6.41 -13.21
N PHE A 30 -0.88 -5.30 -13.93
CA PHE A 30 -1.75 -5.06 -15.07
C PHE A 30 -0.94 -4.53 -16.25
N GLN A 31 -1.25 -5.02 -17.44
CA GLN A 31 -0.65 -4.52 -18.68
C GLN A 31 -1.09 -3.08 -19.00
N PHE A 32 -2.33 -2.73 -18.66
CA PHE A 32 -2.92 -1.43 -18.96
C PHE A 32 -3.25 -0.65 -17.70
N ILE A 33 -2.93 0.65 -17.72
CA ILE A 33 -3.16 1.54 -16.57
C ILE A 33 -4.65 1.68 -16.21
N ASP A 34 -5.53 1.67 -17.21
CA ASP A 34 -6.97 1.79 -16.99
C ASP A 34 -7.54 0.61 -16.19
N ASP A 35 -6.99 -0.58 -16.39
CA ASP A 35 -7.42 -1.79 -15.67
C ASP A 35 -6.94 -1.73 -14.22
N ALA A 36 -5.71 -1.29 -13.98
CA ALA A 36 -5.20 -1.03 -12.64
C ALA A 36 -6.05 0.00 -11.89
N ILE A 37 -6.42 1.11 -12.54
CA ILE A 37 -7.26 2.17 -11.93
C ILE A 37 -8.66 1.63 -11.63
N LYS A 38 -9.29 0.89 -12.55
CA LYS A 38 -10.62 0.29 -12.33
C LYS A 38 -10.58 -0.70 -11.17
N ARG A 39 -9.56 -1.55 -11.10
CA ARG A 39 -9.37 -2.52 -10.03
C ARG A 39 -9.16 -1.83 -8.68
N GLU A 40 -8.31 -0.81 -8.63
CA GLU A 40 -8.07 -0.04 -7.41
C GLU A 40 -9.39 0.59 -6.89
N LYS A 41 -10.17 1.21 -7.78
CA LYS A 41 -11.49 1.77 -7.43
C LYS A 41 -12.45 0.70 -6.91
N GLN A 42 -12.48 -0.47 -7.57
CA GLN A 42 -13.30 -1.61 -7.14
C GLN A 42 -12.91 -2.06 -5.73
N LEU A 43 -11.62 -2.29 -5.48
CA LEU A 43 -11.09 -2.69 -4.18
C LEU A 43 -11.36 -1.64 -3.11
N LYS A 44 -11.22 -0.34 -3.39
CA LYS A 44 -11.52 0.72 -2.42
C LYS A 44 -12.95 0.63 -1.87
N ASN A 45 -13.91 0.22 -2.71
CA ASN A 45 -15.33 0.08 -2.36
C ASN A 45 -15.71 -1.27 -1.71
N TRP A 46 -14.78 -2.23 -1.62
CA TRP A 46 -15.07 -3.52 -1.01
C TRP A 46 -15.16 -3.48 0.51
N HIS A 47 -16.01 -4.35 1.06
CA HIS A 47 -15.99 -4.69 2.47
C HIS A 47 -14.62 -5.25 2.88
N ARG A 48 -14.19 -4.95 4.10
CA ARG A 48 -12.89 -5.38 4.63
C ARG A 48 -12.70 -6.90 4.53
N GLN A 49 -13.74 -7.69 4.81
CA GLN A 49 -13.65 -9.15 4.77
C GLN A 49 -13.33 -9.68 3.37
N TRP A 50 -13.85 -9.06 2.32
CA TRP A 50 -13.57 -9.51 0.95
C TRP A 50 -12.12 -9.25 0.55
N LYS A 51 -11.53 -8.15 1.04
CA LYS A 51 -10.10 -7.88 0.86
C LYS A 51 -9.26 -8.93 1.59
N ILE A 52 -9.65 -9.29 2.81
CA ILE A 52 -8.97 -10.34 3.60
C ILE A 52 -9.02 -11.67 2.86
N ASN A 53 -10.20 -12.11 2.43
CA ASN A 53 -10.35 -13.37 1.71
C ASN A 53 -9.52 -13.39 0.42
N LEU A 54 -9.46 -12.27 -0.31
CA LEU A 54 -8.63 -12.13 -1.50
C LEU A 54 -7.14 -12.27 -1.16
N ILE A 55 -6.66 -11.59 -0.12
CA ILE A 55 -5.27 -11.68 0.33
C ILE A 55 -4.97 -13.13 0.74
N GLU A 56 -5.81 -13.74 1.57
CA GLU A 56 -5.62 -15.11 2.07
C GLU A 56 -5.65 -16.17 0.96
N SER A 57 -6.39 -15.93 -0.13
CA SER A 57 -6.41 -16.85 -1.27
C SER A 57 -5.08 -16.93 -2.04
N ILE A 58 -4.22 -15.91 -1.92
CA ILE A 58 -2.98 -15.77 -2.69
C ILE A 58 -1.75 -15.80 -1.77
N ASN A 59 -1.88 -15.23 -0.57
CA ASN A 59 -0.86 -15.13 0.46
C ASN A 59 -1.47 -15.52 1.82
N PRO A 60 -1.75 -16.81 2.05
CA PRO A 60 -2.42 -17.30 3.26
C PRO A 60 -1.63 -17.02 4.55
N ASN A 61 -0.30 -16.93 4.46
CA ASN A 61 0.58 -16.67 5.59
C ASN A 61 0.82 -15.18 5.86
N TRP A 62 0.27 -14.29 5.03
CA TRP A 62 0.49 -12.84 5.13
C TRP A 62 1.96 -12.44 5.05
N ASP A 63 2.74 -13.16 4.25
CA ASP A 63 4.16 -12.91 4.04
C ASP A 63 4.37 -11.51 3.44
N ASN A 64 5.46 -10.85 3.85
CA ASN A 64 5.84 -9.58 3.26
C ASN A 64 6.44 -9.82 1.87
N LEU A 65 5.70 -9.44 0.83
CA LEU A 65 6.05 -9.55 -0.58
C LEU A 65 7.05 -8.49 -1.03
N TRP A 66 7.38 -7.51 -0.17
CA TRP A 66 8.46 -6.59 -0.47
C TRP A 66 9.80 -7.31 -0.39
N ILE A 67 10.46 -7.48 -1.54
CA ILE A 67 11.82 -8.01 -1.62
C ILE A 67 12.78 -6.81 -1.48
N PRO A 68 13.60 -6.75 -0.42
CA PRO A 68 14.68 -5.78 -0.35
C PRO A 68 15.63 -6.00 -1.53
N LEU A 69 16.05 -4.92 -2.17
CA LEU A 69 17.19 -4.97 -3.09
C LEU A 69 18.45 -5.22 -2.26
N ASP A 70 18.71 -6.47 -1.91
CA ASP A 70 20.00 -6.85 -1.37
C ASP A 70 21.00 -6.80 -2.54
N PRO A 71 22.12 -6.05 -2.44
CA PRO A 71 23.10 -5.97 -3.51
C PRO A 71 23.72 -7.34 -3.87
N GLU A 72 23.53 -8.36 -3.03
CA GLU A 72 24.04 -9.72 -3.23
C GLU A 72 23.14 -10.62 -4.09
N THR A 73 21.83 -10.32 -4.23
CA THR A 73 20.89 -11.14 -5.04
C THR A 73 20.70 -10.62 -6.47
N SER A 74 21.28 -9.46 -6.81
CA SER A 74 21.22 -8.88 -8.17
C SER A 74 22.36 -9.35 -9.10
N SER A 75 23.15 -10.32 -8.65
CA SER A 75 24.20 -10.96 -9.44
C SER A 75 23.78 -12.40 -9.78
N GLY A 76 23.08 -12.55 -10.90
CA GLY A 76 22.72 -13.83 -11.50
C GLY A 76 22.60 -13.69 -13.00
#